data_AF-A0A6S6ZH10-F1
#
_entry.id   AF-A0A6S6ZH10-F1
#
_cell.length_a   1.000
_cell.length_b   1.000
_cell.length_c   1.000
_cell.angle_alpha   90.00
_cell.angle_beta   90.00
_cell.angle_gamma   90.00
#
_symmetry.space_group_name_H-M   'P 1'
#
loop_
_entity.id
_entity.type
_entity.pdbx_description
1 polymer ?
#
loop_
_entity_poly.entity_id
_entity_poly.type
_entity_poly.pdbx_seq_one_letter_code
_entity_poly.pdbx_strand_id
1 'polypeptide(L)'
;MSASHDPPAIRAIGGWQLWLLLPSSALAFAANASAGEVWVVTDQHHAVKASPTVRVIELDAPSRIEAELSAELPTDPVQATTLVQRRLQGGGTALQGRIGNAYQGVIDAWSLGITTIPAVVVDRRYVVYGEPDVDKASARIEAYRRLHP
;
A
#
# COMPACT_ATOMS: atom_id res chain seq x y z
N MET A 1 -63.89 18.08 10.11
CA MET A 1 -62.60 18.74 9.81
C MET A 1 -61.97 18.03 8.64
N SER A 2 -61.87 18.77 7.53
CA SER A 2 -60.90 18.71 6.42
C SER A 2 -60.19 17.40 6.08
N ALA A 3 -60.03 17.00 4.83
CA ALA A 3 -60.60 17.47 3.57
C ALA A 3 -60.16 16.49 2.47
N SER A 4 -61.05 16.29 1.49
CA SER A 4 -60.73 16.22 0.06
C SER A 4 -59.68 15.21 -0.39
N HIS A 5 -60.16 14.04 -0.78
CA HIS A 5 -59.54 13.23 -1.82
C HIS A 5 -60.22 13.64 -3.14
N ASP A 6 -59.47 14.22 -4.07
CA ASP A 6 -59.90 14.37 -5.47
C ASP A 6 -58.67 14.17 -6.41
N PRO A 7 -58.86 13.63 -7.63
CA PRO A 7 -57.82 12.92 -8.39
C PRO A 7 -57.39 13.67 -9.69
N PRO A 8 -56.92 12.97 -10.74
CA PRO A 8 -55.56 12.97 -11.27
C PRO A 8 -55.32 13.98 -12.42
N ALA A 9 -54.06 14.28 -12.74
CA ALA A 9 -53.72 14.90 -14.02
C ALA A 9 -52.34 14.49 -14.54
N ILE A 10 -52.38 13.79 -15.67
CA ILE A 10 -51.28 13.53 -16.61
C ILE A 10 -50.85 14.85 -17.26
N ARG A 11 -49.55 15.13 -17.35
CA ARG A 11 -48.98 15.95 -18.45
C ARG A 11 -47.59 15.43 -18.83
N ALA A 12 -47.50 14.81 -20.00
CA ALA A 12 -46.31 14.91 -20.84
C ALA A 12 -46.32 16.31 -21.52
N ILE A 13 -45.15 16.79 -21.98
CA ILE A 13 -44.88 17.67 -23.14
C ILE A 13 -43.64 18.55 -22.88
N GLY A 14 -42.68 18.49 -23.81
CA GLY A 14 -41.59 19.47 -24.01
C GLY A 14 -40.30 19.07 -23.30
N GLY A 15 -39.28 18.48 -23.93
CA GLY A 15 -38.72 18.85 -25.21
C GLY A 15 -38.00 20.18 -25.05
N TRP A 16 -36.67 20.15 -24.84
CA TRP A 16 -35.64 21.08 -25.33
C TRP A 16 -34.30 20.36 -25.24
N GLN A 17 -33.76 19.99 -26.40
CA GLN A 17 -32.36 19.60 -26.55
C GLN A 17 -31.51 20.80 -26.16
N LEU A 18 -30.91 20.78 -24.96
CA LEU A 18 -29.75 21.61 -24.67
C LEU A 18 -28.51 20.81 -25.06
N TRP A 19 -27.86 21.26 -26.13
CA TRP A 19 -26.45 20.99 -26.36
C TRP A 19 -25.69 21.46 -25.13
N LEU A 20 -25.36 20.53 -24.22
CA LEU A 20 -24.28 20.78 -23.28
C LEU A 20 -23.00 20.75 -24.10
N LEU A 21 -22.52 21.95 -24.45
CA LEU A 21 -21.10 22.20 -24.66
C LEU A 21 -20.38 21.73 -23.40
N LEU A 22 -19.98 20.46 -23.37
CA LEU A 22 -18.97 19.99 -22.43
C LEU A 22 -17.69 20.71 -22.85
N PRO A 23 -17.12 21.63 -22.05
CA PRO A 23 -15.72 21.94 -22.23
C PRO A 23 -14.99 20.63 -22.04
N SER A 24 -14.35 20.14 -23.11
CA SER A 24 -13.39 19.06 -23.03
C SER A 24 -12.23 19.57 -22.18
N SER A 25 -12.37 19.49 -20.85
CA SER A 25 -11.23 19.53 -19.96
C SER A 25 -10.43 18.27 -20.26
N ALA A 26 -9.53 18.39 -21.22
CA ALA A 26 -8.46 17.43 -21.41
C ALA A 26 -7.66 17.44 -20.10
N LEU A 27 -7.93 16.46 -19.23
CA LEU A 27 -6.99 16.09 -18.19
C LEU A 27 -5.75 15.59 -18.92
N ALA A 28 -4.77 16.48 -19.08
CA ALA A 28 -3.42 16.07 -19.40
C ALA A 28 -2.94 15.22 -18.22
N PHE A 29 -3.03 13.89 -18.36
CA PHE A 29 -2.24 12.97 -17.56
C PHE A 29 -0.78 13.25 -17.95
N ALA A 30 -0.14 14.17 -17.23
CA ALA A 30 1.31 14.22 -17.22
C ALA A 30 1.76 12.88 -16.62
N ALA A 31 2.16 11.95 -17.46
CA ALA A 31 2.95 10.81 -17.03
C ALA A 31 4.26 11.39 -16.51
N ASN A 32 4.29 11.72 -15.22
CA ASN A 32 5.55 11.94 -14.53
C ASN A 32 6.28 10.61 -14.63
N ALA A 33 7.22 10.52 -15.59
CA ALA A 33 8.30 9.56 -15.54
C ALA A 33 9.19 9.97 -14.36
N SER A 34 8.69 9.78 -13.14
CA SER A 34 9.53 9.85 -11.95
C SER A 34 10.59 8.76 -12.11
N ALA A 35 11.85 9.10 -11.78
CA ALA A 35 12.90 8.09 -11.62
C ALA A 35 12.33 6.92 -10.82
N GLY A 36 12.35 5.74 -11.43
CA GLY A 36 11.31 4.75 -11.17
C GLY A 36 11.22 4.38 -9.70
N GLU A 37 10.00 4.40 -9.17
CA GLU A 37 9.79 4.09 -7.75
C GLU A 37 10.21 2.63 -7.52
N VAL A 38 11.34 2.41 -6.84
CA VAL A 38 11.88 1.07 -6.57
C VAL A 38 11.54 0.64 -5.16
N TRP A 39 10.80 -0.46 -5.06
CA TRP A 39 10.49 -1.13 -3.81
C TRP A 39 11.15 -2.50 -3.77
N VAL A 40 11.56 -2.93 -2.59
CA VAL A 40 12.09 -4.26 -2.33
C VAL A 40 11.21 -4.92 -1.30
N VAL A 41 10.76 -6.13 -1.58
CA VAL A 41 9.98 -6.94 -0.64
C VAL A 41 10.85 -8.13 -0.23
N THR A 42 11.11 -8.27 1.05
CA THR A 42 12.01 -9.29 1.60
C THR A 42 11.65 -9.67 3.05
N ASP A 43 12.51 -10.44 3.71
CA ASP A 43 12.52 -10.70 5.14
C ASP A 43 13.94 -10.49 5.74
N GLN A 44 14.09 -10.67 7.06
CA GLN A 44 15.41 -10.58 7.71
C GLN A 44 16.43 -11.64 7.28
N HIS A 45 15.98 -12.78 6.74
CA HIS A 45 16.84 -13.90 6.34
C HIS A 45 17.40 -13.71 4.92
N HIS A 46 16.75 -12.87 4.13
CA HIS A 46 17.10 -12.57 2.74
C HIS A 46 17.47 -11.09 2.60
N ALA A 47 18.51 -10.65 3.32
CA ALA A 47 18.96 -9.26 3.27
C ALA A 47 19.27 -8.81 1.83
N VAL A 48 18.70 -7.68 1.43
CA VAL A 48 18.86 -7.07 0.11
C VAL A 48 19.78 -5.86 0.22
N LYS A 49 20.69 -5.70 -0.73
CA LYS A 49 21.51 -4.49 -0.84
C LYS A 49 20.69 -3.41 -1.55
N ALA A 50 20.19 -2.45 -0.79
CA ALA A 50 19.35 -1.36 -1.30
C ALA A 50 19.96 0.01 -0.98
N SER A 51 19.90 0.93 -1.94
CA SER A 51 20.24 2.35 -1.73
C SER A 51 19.24 2.99 -0.76
N PRO A 52 19.59 4.06 -0.01
CA PRO A 52 18.67 4.77 0.89
C PRO A 52 17.40 5.32 0.20
N THR A 53 17.44 5.47 -1.12
CA THR A 53 16.31 5.93 -1.95
C THR A 53 15.30 4.82 -2.26
N VAL A 54 15.64 3.56 -1.98
CA VAL A 54 14.81 2.39 -2.24
C VAL A 54 13.99 2.08 -1.00
N ARG A 55 12.69 1.88 -1.19
CA ARG A 55 11.80 1.48 -0.09
C ARG A 55 11.93 -0.02 0.14
N VAL A 56 12.37 -0.43 1.34
CA VAL A 56 12.43 -1.85 1.73
C VAL A 56 11.21 -2.19 2.58
N ILE A 57 10.51 -3.25 2.20
CA ILE A 57 9.37 -3.85 2.88
C ILE A 57 9.83 -5.20 3.41
N GLU A 58 9.89 -5.32 4.74
CA GLU A 58 10.17 -6.57 5.43
C GLU A 58 8.86 -7.22 5.86
N LEU A 59 8.53 -8.38 5.29
CA LEU A 59 7.27 -9.08 5.56
C LEU A 59 7.21 -9.66 6.97
N ASP A 60 8.36 -9.90 7.60
CA ASP A 60 8.51 -10.41 8.96
C ASP A 60 8.58 -9.30 10.03
N ALA A 61 8.58 -8.02 9.62
CA ALA A 61 8.63 -6.90 10.55
C ALA A 61 7.48 -6.89 11.59
N PRO A 62 6.20 -7.20 11.25
CA PRO A 62 5.14 -7.29 12.25
C PRO A 62 5.42 -8.38 13.29
N SER A 63 5.79 -9.58 12.85
CA SER A 63 6.09 -10.71 13.75
C SER A 63 7.28 -10.41 14.66
N ARG A 64 8.28 -9.67 14.18
CA ARG A 64 9.40 -9.23 15.00
C ARG A 64 8.99 -8.26 16.09
N ILE A 65 8.14 -7.28 15.77
CA ILE A 65 7.60 -6.35 16.79
C ILE A 65 6.74 -7.11 17.81
N GLU A 66 5.94 -8.08 17.37
CA GLU A 66 5.16 -8.93 18.28
C GLU A 66 6.05 -9.77 19.19
N ALA A 67 7.16 -10.30 18.67
CA ALA A 67 8.15 -11.02 19.47
C ALA A 67 8.85 -10.11 20.49
N GLU A 68 9.20 -8.87 20.11
CA GLU A 68 9.74 -7.86 21.03
C GLU A 68 8.74 -7.56 22.16
N LEU A 69 7.45 -7.37 21.82
CA LEU A 69 6.40 -7.08 22.79
C LEU A 69 6.07 -8.27 23.69
N SER A 70 6.22 -9.49 23.16
CA SER A 70 5.89 -10.75 23.86
C SER A 70 7.09 -11.40 24.54
N ALA A 71 8.27 -10.79 24.47
CA ALA A 71 9.46 -11.29 25.16
C ALA A 71 9.22 -11.37 26.67
N GLU A 72 9.57 -12.48 27.31
CA GLU A 72 9.54 -12.59 28.78
C GLU A 72 8.18 -12.30 29.43
N LEU A 73 7.07 -12.61 28.74
CA LEU A 73 5.75 -12.45 29.34
C LEU A 73 5.55 -13.43 30.51
N PRO A 74 5.02 -12.97 31.66
CA PRO A 74 4.59 -13.84 32.75
C PRO A 74 3.50 -14.83 32.30
N THR A 75 3.45 -16.00 32.93
CA THR A 75 2.37 -16.98 32.71
C THR A 75 1.01 -16.47 33.18
N ASP A 76 0.98 -15.50 34.11
CA ASP A 76 -0.24 -14.83 34.54
C ASP A 76 -0.72 -13.86 33.44
N PRO A 77 -1.92 -14.09 32.85
CA PRO A 77 -2.43 -13.28 31.74
C PRO A 77 -2.70 -11.82 32.12
N VAL A 78 -3.03 -11.53 33.38
CA VAL A 78 -3.27 -10.15 33.84
C VAL A 78 -1.93 -9.41 33.85
N GLN A 79 -0.90 -10.01 34.44
CA GLN A 79 0.45 -9.45 34.48
C GLN A 79 1.05 -9.30 33.07
N ALA A 80 0.84 -10.29 32.20
CA ALA A 80 1.28 -10.22 30.81
C ALA A 80 0.65 -9.04 30.06
N THR A 81 -0.67 -8.87 30.16
CA THR A 81 -1.38 -7.75 29.53
C THR A 81 -0.86 -6.40 30.03
N THR A 82 -0.69 -6.25 31.35
CA THR A 82 -0.13 -5.03 31.94
C THR A 82 1.30 -4.77 31.48
N LEU A 83 2.12 -5.80 31.30
CA LEU A 83 3.49 -5.65 30.80
C LEU A 83 3.52 -5.22 29.33
N VAL A 84 2.73 -5.85 28.45
CA VAL A 84 2.61 -5.44 27.04
C VAL A 84 2.13 -4.00 26.93
N GLN A 85 1.09 -3.61 27.69
CA GLN A 85 0.59 -2.22 27.69
C GLN A 85 1.66 -1.23 28.12
N ARG A 86 2.44 -1.55 29.17
CA ARG A 86 3.57 -0.71 29.60
C ARG A 86 4.64 -0.59 28.51
N ARG A 87 4.97 -1.67 27.81
CA ARG A 87 5.93 -1.64 26.69
C ARG A 87 5.42 -0.80 25.52
N LEU A 88 4.15 -0.95 25.16
CA LEU A 88 3.50 -0.14 24.13
C LEU A 88 3.52 1.36 24.48
N GLN A 89 3.19 1.70 25.73
CA GLN A 89 3.23 3.07 26.22
C GLN A 89 4.66 3.62 26.27
N GLY A 90 5.62 2.81 26.74
CA GLY A 90 7.02 3.19 26.82
C GLY A 90 7.68 3.38 25.45
N GLY A 91 7.27 2.63 24.44
CA GLY A 91 7.75 2.80 23.06
C GLY A 91 7.20 4.03 22.33
N GLY A 92 6.07 4.58 22.79
CA GLY A 92 5.50 5.84 22.31
C GLY A 92 5.26 5.89 20.80
N THR A 93 5.43 7.09 20.21
CA THR A 93 5.17 7.35 18.79
C THR A 93 6.13 6.62 17.84
N ALA A 94 7.37 6.38 18.26
CA ALA A 94 8.34 5.64 17.47
C ALA A 94 7.88 4.18 17.25
N LEU A 95 7.42 3.51 18.31
CA LEU A 95 6.88 2.16 18.21
C LEU A 95 5.56 2.13 17.43
N GLN A 96 4.66 3.09 17.65
CA GLN A 96 3.42 3.20 16.88
C GLN A 96 3.69 3.37 15.38
N GLY A 97 4.67 4.21 15.01
CA GLY A 97 5.11 4.37 13.63
C GLY A 97 5.71 3.10 13.04
N ARG A 98 6.55 2.37 13.81
CA ARG A 98 7.10 1.07 13.40
C ARG A 98 5.98 0.06 13.13
N ILE A 99 5.00 -0.04 14.02
CA ILE A 99 3.84 -0.94 13.86
C ILE A 99 3.07 -0.57 12.60
N GLY A 100 2.70 0.71 12.44
CA GLY A 100 1.97 1.19 11.27
C GLY A 100 2.71 0.91 9.96
N ASN A 101 4.01 1.21 9.91
CA ASN A 101 4.82 1.00 8.73
C ASN A 101 4.98 -0.49 8.38
N ALA A 102 5.16 -1.36 9.38
CA ALA A 102 5.29 -2.80 9.18
C ALA A 102 4.02 -3.40 8.58
N TYR A 103 2.85 -3.07 9.14
CA TYR A 103 1.57 -3.55 8.63
C TYR A 103 1.22 -2.96 7.26
N GLN A 104 1.50 -1.66 7.04
CA GLN A 104 1.32 -1.05 5.72
C GLN A 104 2.23 -1.72 4.68
N GLY A 105 3.46 -2.07 5.03
CA GLY A 105 4.37 -2.80 4.15
C GLY A 105 3.80 -4.14 3.69
N VAL A 106 3.20 -4.93 4.59
CA VAL A 106 2.54 -6.20 4.24
C VAL A 106 1.36 -5.97 3.29
N ILE A 107 0.52 -4.97 3.55
CA ILE A 107 -0.60 -4.60 2.68
C ILE A 107 -0.09 -4.21 1.29
N ASP A 108 0.95 -3.39 1.24
CA ASP A 108 1.57 -2.91 0.01
C ASP A 108 2.10 -4.09 -0.83
N ALA A 109 2.85 -5.00 -0.23
CA ALA A 109 3.36 -6.20 -0.90
C ALA A 109 2.23 -7.11 -1.43
N TRP A 110 1.16 -7.26 -0.65
CA TRP A 110 -0.01 -8.02 -1.08
C TRP A 110 -0.74 -7.37 -2.26
N SER A 111 -0.90 -6.05 -2.24
CA SER A 111 -1.52 -5.29 -3.34
C SER A 111 -0.77 -5.43 -4.67
N LEU A 112 0.55 -5.67 -4.58
CA LEU A 112 1.43 -5.91 -5.72
C LEU A 112 1.46 -7.39 -6.17
N GLY A 113 0.74 -8.28 -5.48
CA GLY A 113 0.69 -9.70 -5.81
C GLY A 113 2.01 -10.44 -5.58
N ILE A 114 2.86 -9.95 -4.66
CA ILE A 114 4.14 -10.58 -4.37
C ILE A 114 3.92 -11.90 -3.63
N THR A 115 4.37 -12.99 -4.23
CA THR A 115 4.22 -14.36 -3.69
C THR A 115 5.55 -15.01 -3.31
N THR A 116 6.66 -14.46 -3.79
CA THR A 116 8.01 -15.00 -3.60
C THR A 116 8.95 -13.86 -3.21
N ILE A 117 9.83 -14.11 -2.25
CA ILE A 117 10.87 -13.18 -1.78
C ILE A 117 12.28 -13.76 -2.03
N PRO A 118 13.32 -12.92 -2.20
CA PRO A 118 13.23 -11.46 -2.35
C PRO A 118 12.59 -11.07 -3.68
N ALA A 119 11.86 -9.95 -3.70
CA ALA A 119 11.27 -9.38 -4.91
C ALA A 119 11.60 -7.89 -5.03
N VAL A 120 12.04 -7.48 -6.20
CA VAL A 120 12.29 -6.07 -6.53
C VAL A 120 11.19 -5.59 -7.47
N VAL A 121 10.51 -4.53 -7.08
CA VAL A 121 9.41 -3.92 -7.81
C VAL A 121 9.85 -2.56 -8.31
N VAL A 122 9.66 -2.27 -9.60
CA VAL A 122 9.94 -0.95 -10.18
C VAL A 122 8.67 -0.39 -10.80
N ASP A 123 8.38 0.87 -10.48
CA ASP A 123 7.22 1.63 -10.95
C ASP A 123 5.88 0.95 -10.65
N ARG A 124 5.84 0.10 -9.60
CA ARG A 124 4.67 -0.72 -9.23
C ARG A 124 4.08 -1.56 -10.39
N ARG A 125 4.88 -1.79 -11.44
CA ARG A 125 4.46 -2.47 -12.68
C ARG A 125 5.33 -3.66 -13.04
N TYR A 126 6.61 -3.59 -12.70
CA TYR A 126 7.58 -4.62 -13.03
C TYR A 126 8.06 -5.27 -11.75
N VAL A 127 8.11 -6.60 -11.72
CA VAL A 127 8.58 -7.38 -10.57
C VAL A 127 9.68 -8.33 -11.05
N VAL A 128 10.81 -8.32 -10.35
CA VAL A 128 11.89 -9.30 -10.50
C VAL A 128 11.94 -10.14 -9.24
N TYR A 129 11.73 -11.44 -9.38
CA TYR A 129 11.78 -12.40 -8.28
C TYR A 129 13.17 -13.02 -8.15
N GLY A 130 13.59 -13.29 -6.91
CA GLY A 130 14.80 -14.05 -6.57
C GLY A 130 16.12 -13.29 -6.79
N GLU A 131 16.07 -12.01 -7.13
CA GLU A 131 17.25 -11.16 -7.28
C GLU A 131 17.40 -10.26 -6.03
N PRO A 132 18.35 -10.55 -5.13
CA PRO A 132 18.61 -9.74 -3.93
C PRO A 132 19.45 -8.48 -4.22
N ASP A 133 19.90 -8.28 -5.45
CA ASP A 133 20.65 -7.11 -5.88
C ASP A 133 19.74 -6.15 -6.66
N VAL A 134 19.39 -5.02 -6.03
CA VAL A 134 18.46 -4.04 -6.59
C VAL A 134 18.97 -3.43 -7.88
N ASP A 135 20.28 -3.22 -8.00
CA ASP A 135 20.88 -2.62 -9.19
C ASP A 135 20.79 -3.60 -10.37
N LYS A 136 21.03 -4.89 -10.13
CA LYS A 136 20.85 -5.94 -11.15
C LYS A 136 19.39 -6.09 -11.57
N ALA A 137 18.46 -6.09 -10.61
CA ALA A 137 17.04 -6.19 -10.89
C ALA A 137 16.55 -4.99 -11.72
N SER A 138 16.98 -3.78 -11.36
CA SER A 138 16.66 -2.54 -12.08
C SER A 138 17.21 -2.55 -13.50
N ALA A 139 18.48 -2.94 -13.69
CA ALA A 139 19.10 -3.07 -14.99
C ALA A 139 18.37 -4.09 -15.90
N ARG A 140 17.85 -5.18 -15.31
CA ARG A 140 17.07 -6.19 -16.04
C ARG A 140 15.72 -5.63 -16.51
N ILE A 141 15.06 -4.82 -15.69
CA ILE A 141 13.82 -4.13 -16.06
C ILE A 141 14.07 -3.08 -17.14
N GLU A 142 15.14 -2.29 -17.02
CA GLU A 142 15.51 -1.31 -18.05
C GLU A 142 15.81 -1.98 -19.40
N ALA A 143 16.55 -3.10 -19.39
CA ALA A 143 16.79 -3.89 -20.59
C ALA A 143 15.48 -4.40 -21.20
N TYR A 144 14.54 -4.87 -20.38
CA TYR A 144 13.23 -5.32 -20.83
C TYR A 144 12.41 -4.20 -21.47
N ARG A 145 12.39 -2.99 -20.87
CA ARG A 145 11.71 -1.80 -21.41
C ARG A 145 12.25 -1.39 -22.78
N ARG A 146 13.57 -1.45 -22.98
CA ARG A 146 14.18 -1.12 -24.28
C ARG A 146 13.76 -2.08 -25.39
N LEU A 147 13.47 -3.34 -25.04
CA LEU A 147 13.03 -4.36 -26.00
C LEU A 147 11.50 -4.34 -26.22
N HIS A 148 10.74 -3.73 -25.30
CA HIS A 148 9.27 -3.69 -25.33
C HIS A 148 8.77 -2.27 -24.98
N PRO A 149 8.80 -1.32 -25.94
CA PRO A 149 8.37 0.06 -25.73
C PRO A 149 6.87 0.23 -25.52
#